data_AF-A0A540MYE5-F1
#
_entry.id   AF-A0A540MYE5-F1
#
_cell.length_a   1.000
_cell.length_b   1.000
_cell.length_c   1.000
_cell.angle_alpha   90.00
_cell.angle_beta   90.00
_cell.angle_gamma   90.00
#
_symmetry.space_group_name_H-M   'P 1'
#
loop_
_entity.id
_entity.type
_entity.pdbx_description
1 polymer ?
#
loop_
_entity_poly.entity_id
_entity_poly.type
_entity_poly.pdbx_seq_one_letter_code
_entity_poly.pdbx_strand_id
1 'polypeptide(L)'
;MNLQGRPLKFSTITHHASVTQCLGSIGGHVWYLGVAKPSIVESKDREGNNVVQSHCASGHFYVPPAVADVRVFKITGPKFLKLNVGTWHAGPLFMAGTMDFYNLELSDTNKLACNRGYVSMFLAPMTGHLMGAIGTWGDISVTAETFLLVWAKLEMELQSDGHFLLQVVDHTTHDFLKENGVKFLIDE
;
A
#
# COMPACT_ATOMS: atom_id res chain seq x y z
N MET A 1 12.85 -2.08 -8.89
CA MET A 1 12.68 -3.51 -8.58
C MET A 1 12.24 -4.22 -9.85
N ASN A 2 12.94 -5.27 -10.29
CA ASN A 2 12.53 -6.10 -11.43
C ASN A 2 11.82 -7.36 -10.93
N LEU A 3 10.59 -7.60 -11.38
CA LEU A 3 9.80 -8.77 -10.99
C LEU A 3 9.61 -9.70 -12.19
N GLN A 4 9.61 -11.01 -11.91
CA GLN A 4 9.40 -12.08 -12.89
C GLN A 4 8.22 -12.95 -12.46
N GLY A 5 7.41 -13.39 -13.43
CA GLY A 5 6.41 -14.45 -13.21
C GLY A 5 5.44 -14.19 -12.06
N ARG A 6 4.68 -13.09 -12.12
CA ARG A 6 3.68 -12.73 -11.10
C ARG A 6 2.25 -12.95 -11.61
N PRO A 7 1.79 -14.22 -11.75
CA PRO A 7 0.51 -14.54 -12.39
C PRO A 7 -0.67 -13.89 -11.65
N LEU A 8 -1.81 -13.78 -12.34
CA LEU A 8 -3.08 -13.24 -11.84
C LEU A 8 -3.78 -14.17 -10.82
N LYS A 9 -3.02 -14.62 -9.82
CA LYS A 9 -3.49 -15.50 -8.74
C LYS A 9 -2.61 -15.33 -7.50
N PHE A 10 -3.21 -15.45 -6.33
CA PHE A 10 -2.48 -15.44 -5.06
C PHE A 10 -3.24 -16.21 -3.98
N SER A 11 -2.50 -16.74 -3.01
CA SER A 11 -3.05 -17.28 -1.76
C SER A 11 -2.46 -16.62 -0.53
N THR A 12 -1.39 -15.84 -0.70
CA THR A 12 -0.71 -15.14 0.39
C THR A 12 -0.96 -13.64 0.29
N ILE A 13 -1.14 -12.99 1.43
CA ILE A 13 -1.24 -11.53 1.55
C ILE A 13 -0.36 -11.07 2.70
N THR A 14 0.30 -9.92 2.55
CA THR A 14 1.30 -9.43 3.50
C THR A 14 0.98 -8.01 3.93
N HIS A 15 1.28 -7.64 5.18
CA HIS A 15 1.29 -6.24 5.60
C HIS A 15 2.63 -5.87 6.25
N HIS A 16 2.91 -4.56 6.25
CA HIS A 16 4.01 -3.95 6.99
C HIS A 16 3.47 -3.25 8.22
N ALA A 17 4.03 -3.55 9.39
CA ALA A 17 3.53 -2.96 10.64
C ALA A 17 4.16 -1.62 11.01
N SER A 18 5.27 -1.26 10.39
CA SER A 18 6.02 -0.07 10.75
C SER A 18 6.20 0.91 9.61
N VAL A 19 5.87 0.53 8.37
CA VAL A 19 6.13 1.36 7.19
C VAL A 19 4.96 1.48 6.22
N THR A 20 4.97 2.60 5.51
CA THR A 20 4.19 2.76 4.28
C THR A 20 5.02 2.28 3.10
N GLN A 21 4.35 1.75 2.08
CA GLN A 21 4.98 1.34 0.83
C GLN A 21 4.36 2.09 -0.34
N CYS A 22 5.17 2.56 -1.29
CA CYS A 22 4.69 3.14 -2.53
C CYS A 22 5.12 2.29 -3.74
N LEU A 23 4.16 1.95 -4.59
CA LEU A 23 4.35 1.08 -5.75
C LEU A 23 3.84 1.75 -7.04
N GLY A 24 4.60 1.65 -8.12
CA GLY A 24 4.18 2.08 -9.45
C GLY A 24 4.94 1.34 -10.53
N SER A 25 4.24 0.90 -11.58
CA SER A 25 4.86 0.24 -12.74
C SER A 25 5.66 1.26 -13.55
N ILE A 26 6.91 0.92 -13.91
CA ILE A 26 7.68 1.69 -14.89
C ILE A 26 6.96 1.58 -16.24
N GLY A 27 6.82 2.69 -16.97
CA GLY A 27 6.12 2.72 -18.26
C GLY A 27 4.59 2.68 -18.20
N GLY A 28 3.99 2.66 -17.01
CA GLY A 28 2.53 2.73 -16.85
C GLY A 28 1.77 1.49 -17.34
N HIS A 29 2.43 0.33 -17.33
CA HIS A 29 1.83 -0.95 -17.69
C HIS A 29 0.69 -1.35 -16.74
N VAL A 30 -0.21 -2.22 -17.20
CA VAL A 30 -1.33 -2.70 -16.38
C VAL A 30 -0.84 -3.73 -15.38
N TRP A 31 -1.26 -3.56 -14.12
CA TRP A 31 -0.97 -4.51 -13.04
C TRP A 31 -2.12 -4.55 -12.04
N TYR A 32 -2.09 -5.52 -11.14
CA TYR A 32 -3.14 -5.80 -10.18
C TYR A 32 -2.57 -5.89 -8.76
N LEU A 33 -3.38 -5.52 -7.79
CA LEU A 33 -3.04 -5.60 -6.37
C LEU A 33 -4.25 -6.09 -5.58
N GLY A 34 -4.12 -7.25 -4.95
CA GLY A 34 -5.06 -7.67 -3.90
C GLY A 34 -4.78 -6.87 -2.63
N VAL A 35 -5.81 -6.38 -1.95
CA VAL A 35 -5.68 -5.64 -0.68
C VAL A 35 -6.75 -6.04 0.32
N ALA A 36 -6.45 -5.86 1.60
CA ALA A 36 -7.43 -5.86 2.69
C ALA A 36 -7.10 -4.77 3.72
N LYS A 37 -8.11 -4.38 4.51
CA LYS A 37 -7.98 -3.30 5.50
C LYS A 37 -6.92 -3.62 6.55
N PRO A 38 -6.19 -2.61 7.07
CA PRO A 38 -5.31 -2.81 8.21
C PRO A 38 -6.02 -3.44 9.41
N SER A 39 -5.31 -4.34 10.08
CA SER A 39 -5.86 -5.09 11.22
C SER A 39 -4.86 -5.22 12.37
N ILE A 40 -3.91 -4.31 12.48
CA ILE A 40 -3.00 -4.20 13.62
C ILE A 40 -3.81 -3.78 14.85
N VAL A 41 -3.59 -4.45 15.98
CA VAL A 41 -4.31 -4.25 17.23
C VAL A 41 -3.39 -3.60 18.24
N GLU A 42 -3.85 -2.49 18.81
CA GLU A 42 -3.15 -1.80 19.87
C GLU A 42 -3.29 -2.52 21.21
N SER A 43 -2.33 -2.29 22.11
CA SER A 43 -2.20 -3.01 23.39
C SER A 43 -3.44 -2.99 24.31
N LYS A 44 -4.38 -2.07 24.10
CA LYS A 44 -5.56 -1.88 24.95
C LYS A 44 -6.79 -2.67 24.51
N ASP A 45 -6.82 -3.18 23.28
CA ASP A 45 -8.02 -3.79 22.66
C ASP A 45 -7.89 -5.31 22.47
N ARG A 46 -7.13 -5.98 23.35
CA ARG A 46 -6.78 -7.41 23.25
C ARG A 46 -7.91 -8.37 23.60
N GLU A 47 -9.13 -7.90 23.84
CA GLU A 47 -10.27 -8.75 24.23
C GLU A 47 -10.93 -9.52 23.07
N GLY A 48 -10.40 -9.40 21.84
CA GLY A 48 -10.87 -10.19 20.70
C GLY A 48 -10.32 -11.61 20.70
N ASN A 49 -11.20 -12.63 20.57
CA ASN A 49 -10.84 -14.06 20.55
C ASN A 49 -9.89 -14.48 19.40
N ASN A 50 -9.62 -13.61 18.41
CA ASN A 50 -8.88 -13.94 17.19
C ASN A 50 -7.60 -13.09 17.00
N VAL A 51 -7.13 -12.42 18.06
CA VAL A 51 -5.89 -11.62 18.00
C VAL A 51 -4.67 -12.54 18.02
N VAL A 52 -3.78 -12.35 17.05
CA VAL A 52 -2.54 -13.13 16.87
C VAL A 52 -1.34 -12.22 17.05
N GLN A 53 -0.28 -12.73 17.67
CA GLN A 53 1.01 -12.03 17.72
C GLN A 53 1.84 -12.34 16.47
N SER A 54 2.36 -11.31 15.82
CA SER A 54 3.25 -11.45 14.67
C SER A 54 4.57 -12.09 15.05
N HIS A 55 5.09 -12.92 14.15
CA HIS A 55 6.42 -13.52 14.23
C HIS A 55 7.54 -12.60 13.70
N CYS A 56 7.20 -11.44 13.14
CA CYS A 56 8.19 -10.46 12.70
C CYS A 56 8.79 -9.71 13.91
N ALA A 57 9.91 -8.99 13.72
CA ALA A 57 10.65 -8.43 14.86
C ALA A 57 9.89 -7.37 15.67
N SER A 58 8.86 -6.73 15.08
CA SER A 58 8.02 -5.80 15.83
C SER A 58 7.10 -6.49 16.83
N GLY A 59 6.86 -7.81 16.70
CA GLY A 59 6.05 -8.59 17.65
C GLY A 59 4.64 -8.04 17.88
N HIS A 60 4.14 -7.24 16.92
CA HIS A 60 2.87 -6.55 17.02
C HIS A 60 1.71 -7.54 16.99
N PHE A 61 0.56 -7.12 17.52
CA PHE A 61 -0.67 -7.93 17.50
C PHE A 61 -1.51 -7.52 16.30
N TYR A 62 -2.22 -8.48 15.71
CA TYR A 62 -3.10 -8.23 14.57
C TYR A 62 -4.22 -9.26 14.51
N VAL A 63 -5.27 -8.97 13.74
CA VAL A 63 -6.30 -9.95 13.38
C VAL A 63 -6.07 -10.40 11.94
N PRO A 64 -5.95 -11.70 11.64
CA PRO A 64 -5.82 -12.17 10.26
C PRO A 64 -6.96 -11.66 9.35
N PRO A 65 -6.68 -11.29 8.09
CA PRO A 65 -7.69 -10.73 7.20
C PRO A 65 -8.72 -11.81 6.85
N ALA A 66 -10.00 -11.47 6.88
CA ALA A 66 -11.05 -12.38 6.42
C ALA A 66 -11.01 -12.48 4.89
N VAL A 67 -11.26 -13.68 4.35
CA VAL A 67 -11.36 -13.91 2.90
C VAL A 67 -12.35 -12.95 2.24
N ALA A 68 -13.48 -12.68 2.89
CA ALA A 68 -14.54 -11.81 2.38
C ALA A 68 -14.16 -10.33 2.31
N ASP A 69 -13.08 -9.90 2.96
CA ASP A 69 -12.60 -8.51 2.99
C ASP A 69 -11.54 -8.22 1.92
N VAL A 70 -11.02 -9.26 1.27
CA VAL A 70 -10.05 -9.10 0.19
C VAL A 70 -10.74 -8.44 -1.01
N ARG A 71 -10.11 -7.40 -1.55
CA ARG A 71 -10.50 -6.72 -2.80
C ARG A 71 -9.32 -6.70 -3.74
N VAL A 72 -9.57 -6.68 -5.03
CA VAL A 72 -8.51 -6.59 -6.05
C VAL A 72 -8.71 -5.33 -6.85
N PHE A 73 -7.64 -4.55 -7.01
CA PHE A 73 -7.61 -3.38 -7.88
C PHE A 73 -6.86 -3.68 -9.16
N LYS A 74 -7.37 -3.16 -10.28
CA LYS A 74 -6.67 -3.07 -11.57
C LYS A 74 -6.10 -1.66 -11.71
N ILE A 75 -4.79 -1.56 -11.82
CA ILE A 75 -4.06 -0.31 -11.97
C ILE A 75 -3.67 -0.16 -13.43
N THR A 76 -4.01 0.99 -14.01
CA THR A 76 -3.73 1.30 -15.42
C THR A 76 -3.01 2.63 -15.54
N GLY A 77 -2.09 2.74 -16.51
CA GLY A 77 -1.36 3.98 -16.76
C GLY A 77 -0.33 4.31 -15.68
N PRO A 78 0.23 5.53 -15.71
CA PRO A 78 1.34 5.94 -14.84
C PRO A 78 0.84 6.34 -13.44
N LYS A 79 0.19 5.41 -12.73
CA LYS A 79 -0.31 5.63 -11.37
C LYS A 79 0.63 5.00 -10.34
N PHE A 80 0.75 5.68 -9.21
CA PHE A 80 1.42 5.18 -8.01
C PHE A 80 0.37 4.92 -6.92
N LEU A 81 0.53 3.82 -6.19
CA LEU A 81 -0.25 3.50 -5.02
C LEU A 81 0.61 3.69 -3.78
N LYS A 82 0.09 4.42 -2.78
CA LYS A 82 0.65 4.47 -1.43
C LYS A 82 -0.18 3.56 -0.53
N LEU A 83 0.45 2.54 0.03
CA LEU A 83 -0.11 1.65 1.02
C LEU A 83 0.20 2.20 2.41
N ASN A 84 -0.85 2.42 3.19
CA ASN A 84 -0.71 2.86 4.58
C ASN A 84 -0.22 1.69 5.45
N VAL A 85 0.38 2.02 6.60
CA VAL A 85 0.83 1.04 7.59
C VAL A 85 -0.29 0.04 7.91
N GLY A 86 0.06 -1.23 7.98
CA GLY A 86 -0.84 -2.33 8.27
C GLY A 86 -1.72 -2.76 7.10
N THR A 87 -1.73 -2.05 5.96
CA THR A 87 -2.54 -2.46 4.80
C THR A 87 -2.03 -3.79 4.26
N TRP A 88 -2.90 -4.79 4.28
CA TRP A 88 -2.63 -6.07 3.66
C TRP A 88 -2.64 -5.91 2.15
N HIS A 89 -1.63 -6.46 1.49
CA HIS A 89 -1.49 -6.40 0.04
C HIS A 89 -0.87 -7.69 -0.53
N ALA A 90 -1.28 -8.03 -1.75
CA ALA A 90 -0.83 -9.19 -2.52
C ALA A 90 -0.56 -8.76 -3.96
N GLY A 91 0.71 -8.67 -4.32
CA GLY A 91 1.18 -8.18 -5.60
C GLY A 91 2.47 -7.38 -5.45
N PRO A 92 2.90 -6.66 -6.49
CA PRO A 92 2.23 -6.49 -7.79
C PRO A 92 2.04 -7.80 -8.58
N LEU A 93 0.87 -7.95 -9.23
CA LEU A 93 0.53 -9.06 -10.13
C LEU A 93 0.35 -8.55 -11.56
N PHE A 94 0.85 -9.28 -12.56
CA PHE A 94 0.80 -8.86 -13.95
C PHE A 94 0.94 -10.06 -14.91
N MET A 95 0.42 -9.93 -16.12
CA MET A 95 0.45 -11.02 -17.11
C MET A 95 1.79 -11.14 -17.86
N ALA A 96 2.53 -10.04 -17.99
CA ALA A 96 3.83 -10.05 -18.66
C ALA A 96 4.80 -11.01 -17.95
N GLY A 97 5.77 -11.57 -18.69
CA GLY A 97 6.79 -12.43 -18.09
C GLY A 97 7.64 -11.68 -17.05
N THR A 98 7.88 -10.39 -17.30
CA THR A 98 8.63 -9.48 -16.42
C THR A 98 7.99 -8.10 -16.39
N MET A 99 8.17 -7.37 -15.29
CA MET A 99 7.84 -5.96 -15.18
C MET A 99 8.72 -5.27 -14.14
N ASP A 100 9.10 -4.03 -14.44
CA ASP A 100 9.82 -3.16 -13.50
C ASP A 100 8.87 -2.28 -12.70
N PHE A 101 9.19 -2.13 -11.42
CA PHE A 101 8.44 -1.30 -10.48
C PHE A 101 9.36 -0.32 -9.76
N TYR A 102 8.86 0.90 -9.59
CA TYR A 102 9.25 1.74 -8.48
C TYR A 102 8.70 1.12 -7.19
N ASN A 103 9.56 0.91 -6.20
CA ASN A 103 9.19 0.44 -4.87
C ASN A 103 9.91 1.32 -3.85
N LEU A 104 9.15 2.07 -3.07
CA LEU A 104 9.67 2.95 -2.03
C LEU A 104 9.08 2.52 -0.69
N GLU A 105 9.94 2.05 0.20
CA GLU A 105 9.62 1.69 1.58
C GLU A 105 10.37 2.68 2.48
N LEU A 106 9.64 3.52 3.22
CA LEU A 106 10.22 4.57 4.07
C LEU A 106 9.90 4.28 5.54
N SER A 107 10.96 4.07 6.33
CA SER A 107 10.89 3.82 7.77
C SER A 107 10.49 5.03 8.63
N ASP A 108 10.56 6.25 8.08
CA ASP A 108 10.36 7.51 8.83
C ASP A 108 9.05 8.27 8.52
N THR A 109 8.07 7.62 7.89
CA THR A 109 6.74 8.25 7.69
C THR A 109 5.91 8.36 8.98
N ASN A 110 6.34 7.71 10.07
CA ASN A 110 5.67 7.79 11.36
C ASN A 110 5.98 9.07 12.16
N LYS A 111 6.96 9.90 11.79
CA LYS A 111 7.35 11.09 12.59
C LYS A 111 6.99 12.45 12.02
N LEU A 112 6.45 12.58 10.81
CA LEU A 112 6.00 13.89 10.29
C LEU A 112 4.65 13.90 9.54
N ALA A 113 3.91 12.79 9.50
CA ALA A 113 2.63 12.74 8.79
C ALA A 113 1.43 12.30 9.64
N CYS A 114 1.53 12.31 10.98
CA CYS A 114 0.40 12.04 11.87
C CYS A 114 0.34 13.08 13.00
N ASN A 115 -0.77 13.82 13.05
CA ASN A 115 -1.22 14.74 14.10
C ASN A 115 -0.56 16.13 14.23
N ARG A 116 -0.75 17.03 13.25
CA ARG A 116 -1.08 18.44 13.51
C ARG A 116 -1.52 19.20 12.25
N GLY A 117 -2.73 19.76 12.32
CA GLY A 117 -3.05 21.05 11.72
C GLY A 117 -3.43 21.06 10.25
N TYR A 118 -4.66 21.50 10.00
CA TYR A 118 -5.00 22.30 8.82
C TYR A 118 -3.82 23.19 8.40
N VAL A 119 -3.35 23.04 7.16
CA VAL A 119 -2.72 24.17 6.46
C VAL A 119 -3.68 24.59 5.37
N SER A 120 -4.45 25.62 5.71
CA SER A 120 -5.11 26.51 4.77
C SER A 120 -4.10 26.94 3.71
N MET A 121 -4.30 26.55 2.45
CA MET A 121 -3.65 27.22 1.33
C MET A 121 -4.64 28.26 0.80
N PHE A 122 -4.23 29.52 0.92
CA PHE A 122 -4.95 30.69 0.43
C PHE A 122 -5.36 30.53 -1.05
N LEU A 123 -6.58 30.96 -1.34
CA LEU A 123 -7.12 31.18 -2.68
C LEU A 123 -6.35 32.30 -3.40
N ALA A 124 -5.99 32.09 -4.67
CA ALA A 124 -6.23 33.05 -5.76
C ALA A 124 -6.10 32.36 -7.14
N PRO A 125 -6.76 32.87 -8.19
CA PRO A 125 -7.54 32.03 -9.12
C PRO A 125 -6.87 31.86 -10.50
N MET A 126 -7.14 30.74 -11.15
CA MET A 126 -7.25 30.67 -12.61
C MET A 126 -8.48 29.81 -12.96
N THR A 127 -9.38 30.46 -13.69
CA THR A 127 -10.71 30.04 -14.13
C THR A 127 -10.70 28.79 -15.02
N GLY A 128 -11.66 27.87 -14.82
CA GLY A 128 -11.94 26.83 -15.80
C GLY A 128 -12.86 25.68 -15.33
N HIS A 129 -14.18 25.95 -15.31
CA HIS A 129 -15.32 25.02 -15.40
C HIS A 129 -15.26 23.60 -14.76
N LEU A 130 -16.07 23.44 -13.71
CA LEU A 130 -16.55 22.16 -13.15
C LEU A 130 -17.55 21.44 -14.08
N MET A 131 -17.48 20.11 -14.11
CA MET A 131 -18.58 19.17 -13.78
C MET A 131 -17.93 17.80 -13.48
N GLY A 132 -17.90 17.28 -12.24
CA GLY A 132 -18.93 16.44 -11.60
C GLY A 132 -18.54 14.95 -11.76
N ALA A 133 -18.41 14.07 -10.77
CA ALA A 133 -18.97 14.00 -9.43
C ALA A 133 -17.98 13.27 -8.46
N ILE A 134 -18.06 13.65 -7.19
CA ILE A 134 -17.31 13.11 -6.05
C ILE A 134 -18.15 12.00 -5.42
N GLY A 135 -17.67 10.75 -5.49
CA GLY A 135 -18.17 9.64 -4.69
C GLY A 135 -17.17 9.34 -3.57
N THR A 136 -17.57 9.55 -2.32
CA THR A 136 -16.76 9.24 -1.14
C THR A 136 -17.10 7.86 -0.60
N TRP A 137 -16.10 6.96 -0.57
CA TRP A 137 -16.06 5.81 0.33
C TRP A 137 -14.59 5.48 0.67
N GLY A 138 -14.26 5.55 1.96
CA GLY A 138 -13.12 4.91 2.63
C GLY A 138 -11.74 4.92 1.96
N ASP A 139 -10.94 5.96 2.28
CA ASP A 139 -9.47 5.98 2.34
C ASP A 139 -8.63 5.30 1.23
N ILE A 140 -9.00 5.53 -0.04
CA ILE A 140 -8.04 5.48 -1.15
C ILE A 140 -8.21 6.77 -1.96
N SER A 141 -7.41 7.78 -1.63
CA SER A 141 -7.34 9.02 -2.40
C SER A 141 -6.41 8.81 -3.60
N VAL A 142 -7.00 8.72 -4.80
CA VAL A 142 -6.28 8.81 -6.07
C VAL A 142 -6.52 10.20 -6.64
N THR A 143 -5.52 11.07 -6.60
CA THR A 143 -5.56 12.37 -7.29
C THR A 143 -4.35 12.49 -8.19
N ALA A 144 -4.55 12.88 -9.45
CA ALA A 144 -3.47 13.02 -10.45
C ALA A 144 -2.43 14.11 -10.14
N GLU A 145 -2.67 14.95 -9.12
CA GLU A 145 -1.77 16.02 -8.69
C GLU A 145 -0.66 15.58 -7.72
N THR A 146 -0.67 14.33 -7.23
CA THR A 146 0.42 13.80 -6.37
C THR A 146 1.76 13.68 -7.10
N PHE A 147 1.78 13.72 -8.43
CA PHE A 147 3.00 13.52 -9.23
C PHE A 147 4.05 14.62 -9.02
N LEU A 148 3.63 15.90 -8.95
CA LEU A 148 4.54 17.04 -8.79
C LEU A 148 5.01 17.20 -7.33
N LEU A 149 4.15 16.90 -6.36
CA LEU A 149 4.51 17.03 -4.94
C LEU A 149 5.41 15.90 -4.44
N VAL A 150 5.20 14.66 -4.91
CA VAL A 150 6.09 13.54 -4.58
C VAL A 150 7.47 13.75 -5.22
N TRP A 151 7.52 14.25 -6.46
CA TRP A 151 8.78 14.51 -7.17
C TRP A 151 9.56 15.70 -6.58
N ALA A 152 8.89 16.84 -6.32
CA ALA A 152 9.54 18.02 -5.73
C ALA A 152 10.02 17.77 -4.29
N LYS A 153 9.35 16.88 -3.54
CA LYS A 153 9.82 16.46 -2.21
C LYS A 153 10.99 15.46 -2.30
N LEU A 154 11.01 14.58 -3.31
CA LEU A 154 12.12 13.68 -3.62
C LEU A 154 13.43 14.43 -3.93
N GLU A 155 13.35 15.56 -4.64
CA GLU A 155 14.53 16.32 -5.08
C GLU A 155 15.22 17.05 -3.92
N MET A 156 14.49 17.39 -2.84
CA MET A 156 15.05 17.96 -1.62
C MET A 156 15.66 16.93 -0.65
N GLU A 157 15.21 15.67 -0.67
CA GLU A 157 15.67 14.62 0.26
C GLU A 157 16.79 13.72 -0.29
N LEU A 158 17.11 13.82 -1.58
CA LEU A 158 18.27 13.15 -2.20
C LEU A 158 19.64 13.72 -1.78
N GLN A 159 19.69 14.65 -0.80
CA GLN A 159 20.93 15.28 -0.32
C GLN A 159 21.45 14.76 1.03
N SER A 160 20.79 13.81 1.71
CA SER A 160 21.33 13.29 2.98
C SER A 160 21.37 11.77 3.02
N ASP A 161 22.60 11.27 2.94
CA ASP A 161 23.13 10.00 3.46
C ASP A 161 22.41 8.71 3.05
N GLY A 162 22.99 8.10 2.01
CA GLY A 162 22.62 6.78 1.52
C GLY A 162 22.80 5.68 2.57
N HIS A 163 21.68 5.22 3.12
CA HIS A 163 21.54 3.87 3.68
C HIS A 163 20.11 3.37 3.41
N PHE A 164 19.88 2.84 2.20
CA PHE A 164 18.67 2.08 1.87
C PHE A 164 18.78 0.68 2.48
N LEU A 165 18.37 0.52 3.74
CA LEU A 165 18.24 -0.80 4.36
C LEU A 165 16.94 -1.45 3.89
N LEU A 166 17.07 -2.51 3.08
CA LEU A 166 15.99 -3.40 2.69
C LEU A 166 15.32 -3.96 3.96
N GLN A 167 14.09 -3.54 4.24
CA GLN A 167 13.43 -3.62 5.54
C GLN A 167 12.71 -4.97 5.72
N VAL A 168 13.45 -6.08 5.57
CA VAL A 168 12.93 -7.46 5.57
C VAL A 168 12.18 -7.84 6.87
N VAL A 169 12.31 -7.06 7.95
CA VAL A 169 12.03 -7.53 9.31
C VAL A 169 10.63 -7.20 9.86
N ASP A 170 9.77 -6.44 9.17
CA ASP A 170 8.45 -6.03 9.69
C ASP A 170 7.23 -6.65 8.97
N HIS A 171 7.46 -7.61 8.07
CA HIS A 171 6.42 -8.24 7.27
C HIS A 171 5.66 -9.32 8.04
N THR A 172 4.35 -9.30 7.93
CA THR A 172 3.46 -10.37 8.41
C THR A 172 2.65 -10.90 7.25
N THR A 173 2.66 -12.21 7.04
CA THR A 173 1.97 -12.86 5.92
C THR A 173 0.88 -13.78 6.42
N HIS A 174 -0.29 -13.69 5.80
CA HIS A 174 -1.39 -14.64 5.95
C HIS A 174 -1.48 -15.51 4.70
N ASP A 175 -1.63 -16.83 4.88
CA ASP A 175 -1.80 -17.79 3.79
C ASP A 175 -3.24 -18.32 3.79
N PHE A 176 -4.07 -17.78 2.90
CA PHE A 176 -5.45 -18.18 2.72
C PHE A 176 -5.61 -19.62 2.24
N LEU A 177 -4.64 -20.18 1.52
CA LEU A 177 -4.73 -21.57 1.06
C LEU A 177 -4.58 -22.51 2.26
N LYS A 178 -3.60 -22.23 3.11
CA LYS A 178 -3.33 -23.03 4.30
C LYS A 178 -4.39 -22.86 5.38
N GLU A 179 -4.74 -21.62 5.69
CA GLU A 179 -5.62 -21.30 6.84
C GLU A 179 -7.11 -21.32 6.48
N ASN A 180 -7.47 -21.15 5.19
CA ASN A 180 -8.87 -21.06 4.75
C ASN A 180 -9.23 -21.97 3.57
N GLY A 181 -8.26 -22.66 2.95
CA GLY A 181 -8.50 -23.44 1.73
C GLY A 181 -8.80 -22.60 0.48
N VAL A 182 -8.46 -21.30 0.49
CA VAL A 182 -8.83 -20.34 -0.56
C VAL A 182 -7.62 -19.90 -1.38
N LYS A 183 -7.81 -19.82 -2.70
CA LYS A 183 -6.89 -19.21 -3.64
C LYS A 183 -7.64 -18.23 -4.53
N PHE A 184 -7.17 -16.99 -4.59
CA PHE A 184 -7.74 -15.97 -5.43
C PHE A 184 -7.23 -16.12 -6.86
N LEU A 185 -8.15 -16.05 -7.82
CA LEU A 185 -7.90 -15.95 -9.25
C LEU A 185 -8.48 -14.61 -9.70
N ILE A 186 -7.74 -13.88 -10.53
CA ILE A 186 -8.18 -12.60 -11.08
C ILE A 186 -8.48 -12.85 -12.57
N ASP A 187 -9.75 -12.69 -12.92
CA ASP A 187 -10.19 -12.72 -14.32
C ASP A 187 -9.86 -11.38 -14.98
N GLU A 188 -9.50 -11.40 -16.28
CA GLU A 188 -9.24 -10.20 -17.08
C GLU A 188 -10.45 -9.79 -17.93
#